data_AF-A0A3P9L8T5-F1
#
_entry.id   AF-A0A3P9L8T5-F1
#
_cell.length_a   1.000
_cell.length_b   1.000
_cell.length_c   1.000
_cell.angle_alpha   90.00
_cell.angle_beta   90.00
_cell.angle_gamma   90.00
#
_symmetry.space_group_name_H-M   'P 1'
#
loop_
_entity.id
_entity.type
_entity.pdbx_description
1 polymer ?
#
loop_
_entity_poly.entity_id
_entity_poly.type
_entity_poly.pdbx_seq_one_letter_code
_entity_poly.pdbx_strand_id
1 'polypeptide(L)'
;MQLPFLRLSCDTAAQIVYALLTNHWGLPAPNLVVSVVGGEGHQTIKPWVRDILRNGLVKAAVTTGSWILTGGLREGVSRCVGEAVRDFGAGALNSSKNKVIAVGVAPWGMVNNRQQLVNPKVRRTPACCR
;
A
#
# COMPACT_ATOMS: atom_id res chain seq x y z
N MET A 1 10.52 11.85 0.72
CA MET A 1 10.50 10.58 1.49
C MET A 1 10.22 9.44 0.53
N GLN A 2 11.13 8.47 0.41
CA GLN A 2 10.89 7.24 -0.35
C GLN A 2 10.35 6.19 0.63
N LEU A 3 9.17 5.63 0.34
CA LEU A 3 8.61 4.54 1.14
C LEU A 3 9.38 3.23 0.84
N PRO A 4 9.53 2.33 1.83
CA PRO A 4 10.12 1.02 1.58
C PRO A 4 9.24 0.22 0.61
N PHE A 5 9.88 -0.58 -0.24
CA PHE A 5 9.20 -1.51 -1.14
C PHE A 5 9.93 -2.85 -1.17
N LEU A 6 9.21 -3.90 -1.53
CA LEU A 6 9.74 -5.24 -1.69
C LEU A 6 9.18 -5.86 -2.97
N ARG A 7 10.04 -6.50 -3.77
CA ARG A 7 9.62 -7.35 -4.87
C ARG A 7 9.64 -8.79 -4.39
N LEU A 8 8.49 -9.46 -4.52
CA LEU A 8 8.29 -10.86 -4.14
C LEU A 8 7.94 -11.69 -5.37
N SER A 9 8.19 -12.99 -5.28
CA SER A 9 7.66 -13.97 -6.23
C SER A 9 6.19 -14.28 -5.87
N CYS A 10 5.37 -14.66 -6.86
CA CYS A 10 3.95 -14.94 -6.64
C CYS A 10 3.69 -16.18 -5.76
N ASP A 11 4.68 -17.05 -5.63
CA ASP A 11 4.67 -18.26 -4.79
C ASP A 11 5.26 -18.04 -3.39
N THR A 12 5.65 -16.80 -3.04
CA THR A 12 6.16 -16.50 -1.71
C THR A 12 5.06 -16.70 -0.68
N ALA A 13 5.31 -17.56 0.32
CA ALA A 13 4.34 -17.83 1.38
C ALA A 13 3.95 -16.56 2.16
N ALA A 14 2.65 -16.38 2.41
CA ALA A 14 2.12 -15.19 3.08
C ALA A 14 2.74 -14.96 4.48
N GLN A 15 3.11 -16.02 5.19
CA GLN A 15 3.81 -15.94 6.49
C GLN A 15 5.14 -15.20 6.38
N ILE A 16 5.90 -15.43 5.30
CA ILE A 16 7.17 -14.74 5.05
C ILE A 16 6.91 -13.25 4.83
N VAL A 17 5.88 -12.91 4.04
CA VAL A 17 5.49 -11.52 3.81
C VAL A 17 5.12 -10.84 5.12
N TYR A 18 4.30 -11.47 5.94
CA TYR A 18 3.90 -10.95 7.24
C TYR A 18 5.12 -10.71 8.15
N ALA A 19 6.04 -11.68 8.26
CA ALA A 19 7.25 -11.56 9.06
C ALA A 19 8.19 -10.43 8.56
N LEU A 20 8.24 -10.17 7.25
CA LEU A 20 8.99 -9.05 6.70
C LEU A 20 8.35 -7.71 7.12
N LEU A 21 7.03 -7.60 7.00
CA LEU A 21 6.28 -6.39 7.39
C LEU A 21 6.43 -6.08 8.88
N THR A 22 6.31 -7.08 9.76
CA THR A 22 6.37 -6.85 11.21
C THR A 22 7.79 -6.78 11.74
N ASN A 23 8.66 -7.72 11.37
CA ASN A 23 9.96 -7.87 12.02
C ASN A 23 11.04 -7.01 11.37
N HIS A 24 10.99 -6.82 10.04
CA HIS A 24 12.01 -6.07 9.32
C HIS A 24 11.60 -4.61 9.10
N TRP A 25 10.33 -4.35 8.82
CA TRP A 25 9.81 -2.98 8.67
C TRP A 25 9.24 -2.39 9.95
N GLY A 26 9.12 -3.19 11.03
CA GLY A 26 8.67 -2.71 12.34
C GLY A 26 7.20 -2.28 12.35
N LEU A 27 6.37 -2.81 11.44
CA LEU A 27 4.94 -2.49 11.46
C LEU A 27 4.28 -3.21 12.65
N PRO A 28 3.51 -2.51 13.50
CA PRO A 28 2.75 -3.15 14.56
C PRO A 28 1.73 -4.11 13.95
N ALA A 29 1.51 -5.24 14.63
CA ALA A 29 0.50 -6.21 14.24
C ALA A 29 -0.88 -5.51 14.15
N PRO A 30 -1.62 -5.67 13.05
CA PRO A 30 -2.93 -5.06 12.89
C PRO A 30 -3.97 -5.73 13.78
N ASN A 31 -4.87 -4.95 14.36
CA ASN A 31 -6.09 -5.49 14.98
C ASN A 31 -7.11 -5.95 13.93
N LEU A 32 -7.07 -5.33 12.76
CA LEU A 32 -7.94 -5.59 11.62
C LEU A 32 -7.22 -5.21 10.32
N VAL A 33 -7.54 -5.91 9.24
CA VAL A 33 -7.05 -5.60 7.90
C VAL A 33 -8.23 -5.29 6.99
N VAL A 34 -8.21 -4.11 6.38
CA VAL A 34 -9.24 -3.67 5.43
C VAL A 34 -8.66 -3.67 4.03
N SER A 35 -9.17 -4.54 3.16
CA SER A 35 -8.78 -4.58 1.75
C SER A 35 -9.71 -3.72 0.91
N VAL A 36 -9.16 -2.73 0.23
CA VAL A 36 -9.87 -1.85 -0.69
C VAL A 36 -9.48 -2.20 -2.11
N VAL A 37 -10.41 -2.84 -2.81
CA VAL A 37 -10.28 -3.24 -4.20
C VAL A 37 -11.25 -2.41 -5.05
N GLY A 38 -10.82 -1.99 -6.23
CA GLY A 38 -11.66 -1.27 -7.18
C GLY A 38 -11.25 -1.59 -8.61
N GLY A 39 -12.10 -1.23 -9.56
CA GLY A 39 -11.84 -1.45 -10.99
C GLY A 39 -10.60 -0.71 -11.48
N GLU A 40 -9.94 -1.30 -12.46
CA GLU A 40 -8.81 -0.72 -13.18
C GLU A 40 -9.29 0.31 -14.23
N GLY A 41 -8.48 1.32 -14.53
CA GLY A 41 -8.75 2.33 -15.56
C GLY A 41 -9.12 3.73 -15.06
N HIS A 42 -9.33 4.64 -16.01
CA HIS A 42 -9.57 6.07 -15.78
C HIS A 42 -11.04 6.39 -15.42
N GLN A 43 -11.71 5.51 -14.67
CA GLN A 43 -13.06 5.83 -14.23
C GLN A 43 -13.02 6.98 -13.22
N THR A 44 -13.78 8.04 -13.50
CA THR A 44 -13.90 9.18 -12.60
C THR A 44 -14.60 8.73 -11.33
N ILE A 45 -13.85 8.63 -10.23
CA ILE A 45 -14.42 8.34 -8.92
C ILE A 45 -15.33 9.48 -8.52
N LYS A 46 -16.55 9.12 -8.13
CA LYS A 46 -17.55 10.09 -7.69
C LYS A 46 -17.03 10.83 -6.44
N PRO A 47 -17.21 12.15 -6.34
CA PRO A 47 -16.70 12.94 -5.21
C PRO A 47 -17.10 12.41 -3.83
N TRP A 48 -18.33 11.90 -3.68
CA TRP A 48 -18.82 11.33 -2.42
C TRP A 48 -18.03 10.07 -1.98
N VAL A 49 -17.56 9.24 -2.92
CA VAL A 49 -16.73 8.06 -2.61
C VAL A 49 -15.38 8.50 -2.05
N ARG A 50 -14.78 9.53 -2.65
CA ARG A 50 -13.53 10.12 -2.16
C ARG A 50 -13.69 10.64 -0.74
N ASP A 51 -14.81 11.30 -0.45
CA ASP A 51 -15.06 11.85 0.88
C ASP A 51 -15.29 10.74 1.93
N ILE A 52 -15.95 9.64 1.59
CA ILE A 52 -16.06 8.45 2.45
C ILE A 52 -14.70 7.82 2.73
N LEU A 53 -13.85 7.67 1.72
CA LEU A 53 -12.50 7.11 1.90
C LEU A 53 -11.65 8.02 2.79
N ARG A 54 -11.68 9.33 2.54
CA ARG A 54 -10.88 10.32 3.27
C ARG A 54 -11.33 10.51 4.71
N ASN A 55 -12.63 10.59 4.96
CA ASN A 55 -13.15 10.93 6.27
C ASN A 55 -13.63 9.71 7.06
N GLY A 56 -14.12 8.67 6.39
CA GLY A 56 -14.59 7.45 7.03
C GLY A 56 -13.46 6.45 7.22
N LEU A 57 -12.98 5.89 6.10
CA LEU A 57 -12.01 4.77 6.13
C LEU A 57 -10.72 5.14 6.85
N VAL A 58 -10.10 6.26 6.48
CA VAL A 58 -8.82 6.68 7.08
C VAL A 58 -8.95 6.93 8.58
N LYS A 59 -10.03 7.61 9.03
CA LYS A 59 -10.25 7.85 10.46
C LYS A 59 -10.49 6.54 11.22
N ALA A 60 -11.32 5.64 10.68
CA ALA A 60 -11.58 4.34 11.29
C ALA A 60 -10.29 3.50 11.43
N ALA A 61 -9.42 3.53 10.41
CA ALA A 61 -8.15 2.82 10.45
C ALA A 61 -7.21 3.33 11.55
N VAL A 62 -7.17 4.65 11.79
CA VAL A 62 -6.40 5.23 12.91
C VAL A 62 -6.96 4.78 14.26
N THR A 63 -8.27 4.92 14.46
CA THR A 63 -8.91 4.62 15.75
C THR A 63 -8.73 3.15 16.16
N THR A 64 -8.70 2.24 15.19
CA THR A 64 -8.61 0.80 15.43
C THR A 64 -7.19 0.25 15.36
N GLY A 65 -6.23 1.01 14.82
CA GLY A 65 -4.90 0.47 14.49
C GLY A 65 -4.96 -0.57 13.36
N SER A 66 -5.84 -0.36 12.38
CA SER A 66 -6.00 -1.27 11.24
C SER A 66 -5.00 -1.01 10.13
N TRP A 67 -4.67 -2.06 9.38
CA TRP A 67 -3.97 -1.92 8.11
C TRP A 67 -4.96 -1.72 6.96
N ILE A 68 -4.60 -0.86 6.01
CA ILE A 68 -5.32 -0.71 4.75
C ILE A 68 -4.51 -1.40 3.66
N LEU A 69 -5.07 -2.41 3.01
CA LEU A 69 -4.50 -3.05 1.82
C LEU A 69 -5.16 -2.48 0.56
N THR A 70 -4.37 -2.18 -0.47
CA THR A 70 -4.88 -1.66 -1.74
C THR A 70 -3.98 -2.08 -2.91
N GLY A 71 -4.43 -1.87 -4.16
CA GLY A 71 -3.72 -2.32 -5.37
C GLY A 71 -2.40 -1.59 -5.66
N GLY A 72 -2.02 -0.57 -4.88
CA GLY A 72 -0.69 0.07 -4.95
C GLY A 72 -0.37 0.88 -6.20
N LEU A 73 -1.20 0.80 -7.24
CA LEU A 73 -1.10 1.61 -8.47
C LEU A 73 -1.84 2.94 -8.31
N ARG A 74 -1.38 3.98 -9.02
CA ARG A 74 -1.98 5.33 -8.99
C ARG A 74 -3.20 5.45 -9.91
N GLU A 75 -4.10 4.48 -9.83
CA GLU A 75 -5.29 4.38 -10.67
C GLU A 75 -6.52 4.00 -9.85
N GLY A 76 -7.71 4.32 -10.40
CA GLY A 76 -9.00 3.98 -9.79
C GLY A 76 -9.06 4.30 -8.30
N VAL A 77 -9.60 3.33 -7.54
CA VAL A 77 -9.84 3.48 -6.09
C VAL A 77 -8.54 3.55 -5.30
N SER A 78 -7.51 2.82 -5.71
CA SER A 78 -6.19 2.81 -5.07
C SER A 78 -5.56 4.20 -5.04
N ARG A 79 -5.75 5.01 -6.08
CA ARG A 79 -5.33 6.42 -6.10
C ARG A 79 -6.04 7.24 -5.03
N CYS A 80 -7.37 7.13 -4.92
CA CYS A 80 -8.14 7.89 -3.93
C CYS A 80 -7.77 7.50 -2.49
N VAL A 81 -7.53 6.21 -2.24
CA VAL A 81 -7.03 5.74 -0.94
C VAL A 81 -5.66 6.36 -0.63
N GLY A 82 -4.73 6.32 -1.58
CA GLY A 82 -3.39 6.90 -1.41
C GLY A 82 -3.43 8.42 -1.17
N GLU A 83 -4.27 9.14 -1.90
CA GLU A 83 -4.50 10.58 -1.69
C GLU A 83 -5.09 10.86 -0.31
N ALA A 84 -6.10 10.09 0.11
CA ALA A 84 -6.72 10.21 1.43
C ALA A 84 -5.73 9.97 2.58
N VAL A 85 -4.90 8.92 2.49
CA VAL A 85 -3.87 8.61 3.49
C VAL A 85 -2.79 9.70 3.54
N ARG A 86 -2.36 10.20 2.37
CA ARG A 86 -1.38 11.29 2.28
C ARG A 86 -1.91 12.59 2.86
N ASP A 87 -3.14 12.97 2.52
CA ASP A 87 -3.77 14.21 3.00
C ASP A 87 -3.96 14.17 4.52
N PHE A 88 -4.28 13.00 5.08
CA PHE A 88 -4.35 12.82 6.53
C PHE A 88 -2.98 12.94 7.20
N GLY A 89 -1.94 12.32 6.62
CA GLY A 89 -0.57 12.42 7.12
C GLY A 89 0.02 13.84 7.05
N ALA A 90 -0.33 14.62 6.02
CA ALA A 90 0.09 16.02 5.89
C ALA A 90 -0.56 16.95 6.93
N GLY A 91 -1.77 16.62 7.39
CA GLY A 91 -2.45 17.34 8.48
C GLY A 91 -2.03 16.88 9.88
N ALA A 92 -1.50 15.67 10.03
CA ALA A 92 -1.07 15.06 11.29
C ALA A 92 0.39 15.43 11.65
N LEU A 93 0.78 16.69 11.40
CA LEU A 93 2.08 17.21 11.78
C LEU A 93 2.31 16.95 13.29
N ASN A 94 3.31 16.12 13.61
CA ASN A 94 3.93 15.98 14.93
C ASN A 94 3.32 15.00 15.95
N SER A 95 2.47 14.04 15.56
CA SER A 95 2.02 13.00 16.51
C SER A 95 2.21 11.59 15.95
N SER A 96 3.24 10.89 16.44
CA SER A 96 3.54 9.47 16.15
C SER A 96 2.42 8.49 16.53
N LYS A 97 1.39 8.96 17.25
CA LYS A 97 0.27 8.14 17.75
C LYS A 97 -0.85 7.90 16.73
N ASN A 98 -0.93 8.67 15.63
CA ASN A 98 -2.04 8.59 14.66
C ASN A 98 -1.56 8.21 13.24
N LYS A 99 -0.65 7.23 13.12
CA LYS A 99 -0.14 6.82 11.80
C LYS A 99 -1.01 5.74 11.18
N VAL A 100 -1.63 6.05 10.03
CA VAL A 100 -2.28 5.04 9.18
C VAL A 100 -1.22 4.18 8.51
N ILE A 101 -1.41 2.86 8.55
CA ILE A 101 -0.57 1.90 7.84
C ILE A 101 -1.34 1.48 6.58
N ALA A 102 -0.84 1.92 5.43
CA ALA A 102 -1.35 1.52 4.12
C ALA A 102 -0.30 0.72 3.37
N VAL A 103 -0.66 -0.46 2.89
CA VAL A 103 0.20 -1.36 2.11
C VAL A 103 -0.38 -1.51 0.71
N GLY A 104 0.43 -1.16 -0.29
CA GLY A 104 0.09 -1.31 -1.71
C GLY A 104 0.65 -2.61 -2.27
N VAL A 105 -0.19 -3.43 -2.91
CA VAL A 105 0.20 -4.67 -3.59
C VAL A 105 -0.06 -4.52 -5.07
N ALA A 106 1.00 -4.37 -5.86
CA ALA A 106 0.92 -4.16 -7.30
C ALA A 106 1.68 -5.25 -8.07
N PRO A 107 1.11 -5.80 -9.16
CA PRO A 107 1.83 -6.69 -10.06
C PRO A 107 3.06 -5.97 -10.65
N TRP A 108 4.23 -6.62 -10.58
CA TRP A 108 5.48 -6.02 -11.08
C TRP A 108 5.41 -5.63 -12.55
N GLY A 109 4.66 -6.39 -13.37
CA GLY A 109 4.45 -6.10 -14.79
C GLY A 109 3.76 -4.77 -15.07
N MET A 110 2.90 -4.30 -14.14
CA MET A 110 2.13 -3.06 -14.26
C MET A 110 2.83 -1.84 -13.67
N VAL A 111 3.95 -2.03 -12.98
CA VAL A 111 4.72 -0.91 -12.42
C VAL A 111 5.49 -0.20 -13.54
N ASN A 112 5.13 1.05 -13.79
CA ASN A 112 5.85 1.91 -14.73
C ASN A 112 7.28 2.20 -14.24
N ASN A 113 8.22 2.28 -15.18
CA ASN A 113 9.65 2.52 -14.89
C ASN A 113 10.29 1.50 -13.91
N ARG A 114 9.73 0.29 -13.81
CA ARG A 114 10.21 -0.78 -12.90
C ARG A 114 11.70 -1.12 -13.03
N GLN A 115 12.32 -0.84 -14.18
CA GLN A 115 13.76 -1.04 -14.38
C GLN A 115 14.62 -0.19 -13.45
N GLN A 116 14.13 0.98 -13.03
CA GLN A 116 14.83 1.86 -12.08
C GLN A 116 14.81 1.31 -10.64
N LEU A 117 13.88 0.39 -10.36
CA LEU A 117 13.71 -0.24 -9.05
C LEU A 117 14.51 -1.54 -8.91
N VAL A 118 15.16 -2.00 -10.00
CA VAL A 118 16.03 -3.18 -9.98
C VAL A 118 17.45 -2.74 -9.65
N ASN A 119 18.00 -3.25 -8.55
CA ASN A 119 19.40 -3.02 -8.22
C ASN A 119 20.30 -3.80 -9.20
N PRO A 120 21.12 -3.13 -10.03
CA PRO A 120 21.98 -3.80 -11.01
C PRO A 120 23.08 -4.66 -10.36
N LYS A 121 23.36 -4.47 -9.07
CA LYS A 121 24.39 -5.23 -8.32
C LYS A 121 23.91 -6.60 -7.84
N VAL A 122 22.61 -6.88 -7.87
CA VAL A 122 22.05 -8.19 -7.49
C VAL A 122 21.97 -9.05 -8.75
N ARG A 123 22.93 -9.97 -8.92
CA ARG A 123 22.97 -10.91 -10.05
C ARG A 123 21.72 -11.80 -10.02
N ARG A 124 21.10 -11.97 -11.19
CA ARG A 124 19.87 -12.75 -11.40
C ARG A 124 20.12 -14.25 -11.17
N THR A 125 19.39 -14.87 -10.26
CA THR A 125 18.90 -16.23 -10.49
C THR A 125 17.62 -16.13 -11.32
N PRO A 126 17.45 -16.94 -12.38
CA PRO A 126 16.21 -16.96 -13.12
C PRO A 126 15.17 -17.69 -12.28
N ALA A 127 14.09 -17.00 -11.91
CA ALA A 127 12.87 -17.64 -11.45
C ALA A 127 11.66 -16.89 -12.02
N CYS A 128 10.75 -17.68 -12.60
CA CYS A 128 9.42 -17.45 -13.18
C CYS A 128 8.67 -16.18 -12.71
N CYS A 129 7.78 -15.55 -13.49
CA CYS A 129 6.88 -16.05 -14.54
C CYS A 129 6.92 -15.19 -15.81
N ARG A 130 6.62 -15.83 -16.96
CA ARG A 130 6.11 -15.15 -18.17
C ARG A 130 4.72 -14.58 -17.90
#